data_AF-A0A7S1Y692-F1
#
_entry.id   AF-A0A7S1Y692-F1
#
_cell.length_a   1.000
_cell.length_b   1.000
_cell.length_c   1.000
_cell.angle_alpha   90.00
_cell.angle_beta   90.00
_cell.angle_gamma   90.00
#
_symmetry.space_group_name_H-M   'P 1'
#
loop_
_entity.id
_entity.type
_entity.pdbx_description
1 polymer ?
#
loop_
_entity_poly.entity_id
_entity_poly.type
_entity_poly.pdbx_seq_one_letter_code
_entity_poly.pdbx_strand_id
1 'polypeptide(L)'
;QRMSNWGVLMQRTCVRPLSDAEAGAYETRFPSEPFETATRAMPKPVPVTKTHPAVDSKKEAIRLLCRWDKPFITIWGGQDVVTPAKEGSAYFRRNVPRAAGQKHL
;
A
#
# COMPACT_ATOMS: atom_id res chain seq x y z
N GLN A 1 0.35 29.66 0.53
CA GLN A 1 0.59 29.12 -0.83
C GLN A 1 0.06 27.69 -0.84
N ARG A 2 -0.96 27.37 -1.67
CA ARG A 2 -1.59 26.05 -1.66
C ARG A 2 -0.55 25.01 -2.13
N MET A 3 -0.07 24.17 -1.21
CA MET A 3 1.02 23.21 -1.42
C MET A 3 0.51 21.79 -1.77
N SER A 4 -0.73 21.68 -2.22
CA SER A 4 -1.32 20.43 -2.70
C SER A 4 -0.92 20.20 -4.14
N ASN A 5 -0.27 19.07 -4.42
CA ASN A 5 0.02 18.61 -5.79
C ASN A 5 -0.28 17.10 -5.90
N TRP A 6 -1.40 16.68 -5.32
CA TRP A 6 -1.84 15.30 -5.24
C TRP A 6 -2.07 14.69 -6.61
N GLY A 7 -2.61 15.45 -7.58
CA GLY A 7 -2.79 15.01 -8.95
C GLY A 7 -1.45 14.67 -9.61
N VAL A 8 -0.44 15.52 -9.47
CA VAL A 8 0.91 15.24 -10.00
C VAL A 8 1.59 14.11 -9.24
N LEU A 9 1.39 14.01 -7.92
CA LEU A 9 1.90 12.88 -7.15
C LEU A 9 1.33 11.57 -7.71
N MET A 10 0.01 11.49 -7.91
CA MET A 10 -0.63 10.31 -8.49
C MET A 10 -0.13 10.04 -9.91
N GLN A 11 0.01 11.09 -10.74
CA GLN A 11 0.56 10.99 -12.09
C GLN A 11 1.96 10.34 -12.11
N ARG A 12 2.80 10.61 -11.11
CA ARG A 12 4.15 10.03 -10.98
C ARG A 12 4.14 8.58 -10.49
N THR A 13 3.06 8.12 -9.89
CA THR A 13 2.93 6.78 -9.31
C THR A 13 2.12 5.81 -10.19
N CYS A 14 1.52 6.29 -11.27
CA CYS A 14 0.78 5.47 -12.22
C CYS A 14 1.62 5.14 -13.45
N VAL A 15 1.56 3.90 -13.91
CA VAL A 15 2.25 3.44 -15.13
C VAL A 15 1.67 4.12 -16.37
N ARG A 16 0.33 4.18 -16.47
CA ARG A 16 -0.34 4.91 -17.53
C ARG A 16 -0.44 6.40 -17.18
N PRO A 17 -0.40 7.30 -18.18
CA PRO A 17 -0.83 8.67 -17.99
C PRO A 17 -2.26 8.74 -17.42
N LEU A 18 -2.47 9.66 -16.48
CA LEU A 18 -3.80 10.02 -16.00
C LEU A 18 -4.33 11.15 -16.88
N SER A 19 -5.64 11.16 -17.10
CA SER A 19 -6.31 12.34 -17.65
C SER A 19 -6.40 13.45 -16.61
N ASP A 20 -6.61 14.69 -17.05
CA ASP A 20 -6.80 15.84 -16.15
C ASP A 20 -7.97 15.62 -15.19
N ALA A 21 -9.05 14.97 -15.64
CA ALA A 21 -10.19 14.64 -14.80
C ALA A 21 -9.83 13.61 -13.70
N GLU A 22 -9.04 12.59 -14.03
CA GLU A 22 -8.56 11.59 -13.06
C GLU A 22 -7.61 12.21 -12.03
N ALA A 23 -6.65 13.02 -12.48
CA ALA A 23 -5.73 13.74 -11.58
C ALA A 23 -6.49 14.75 -10.69
N GLY A 24 -7.41 15.52 -11.28
CA GLY A 24 -8.24 16.49 -10.57
C GLY A 24 -9.12 15.86 -9.48
N ALA A 25 -9.62 14.64 -9.69
CA ALA A 25 -10.41 13.92 -8.69
C ALA A 25 -9.64 13.63 -7.39
N TYR A 26 -8.31 13.50 -7.43
CA TYR A 26 -7.49 13.37 -6.22
C TYR A 26 -7.32 14.69 -5.48
N GLU A 27 -7.28 15.82 -6.20
CA GLU A 27 -7.17 17.16 -5.60
C GLU A 27 -8.45 17.57 -4.87
N THR A 28 -9.63 17.20 -5.39
CA THR A 28 -10.92 17.62 -4.80
C THR A 28 -11.13 17.12 -3.37
N ARG A 29 -10.36 16.11 -2.93
CA ARG A 29 -10.41 15.60 -1.56
C ARG A 29 -9.69 16.49 -0.54
N PHE A 30 -8.85 17.42 -0.98
CA PHE A 30 -8.02 18.27 -0.14
C PHE A 30 -8.28 19.76 -0.43
N PRO A 31 -9.45 20.29 -0.01
CA PRO A 31 -9.84 21.67 -0.30
C PRO A 31 -8.93 22.70 0.38
N SER A 32 -8.31 22.35 1.51
CA SER A 32 -7.31 23.15 2.21
C SER A 32 -6.34 22.29 3.01
N GLU A 33 -5.22 22.88 3.45
CA GLU A 33 -4.13 22.18 4.15
C GLU A 33 -4.55 21.34 5.37
N PRO A 34 -5.50 21.77 6.23
CA PRO A 34 -5.95 20.96 7.37
C PRO A 34 -6.49 19.57 6.97
N PHE A 35 -7.04 19.44 5.77
CA PHE A 35 -7.55 18.16 5.24
C PHE A 35 -6.44 17.19 4.82
N GLU A 36 -5.19 17.66 4.69
CA GLU A 36 -4.04 16.86 4.27
C GLU A 36 -3.27 16.22 5.42
N THR A 37 -3.58 16.63 6.66
CA THR A 37 -2.83 16.28 7.87
C THR A 37 -2.63 14.77 8.02
N ALA A 38 -3.68 13.97 7.84
CA ALA A 38 -3.62 12.52 7.92
C ALA A 38 -2.74 11.92 6.81
N THR A 39 -2.91 12.37 5.56
CA THR A 39 -2.12 11.90 4.42
C THR A 39 -0.64 12.20 4.60
N ARG A 40 -0.31 13.39 5.12
CA ARG A 40 1.07 13.80 5.44
C ARG A 40 1.68 12.99 6.59
N ALA A 41 0.86 12.54 7.54
CA ALA A 41 1.31 11.71 8.65
C ALA A 41 1.43 10.22 8.30
N MET A 42 0.71 9.74 7.28
CA MET A 42 0.58 8.31 6.93
C MET A 42 1.90 7.54 6.72
N PRO A 43 2.99 8.13 6.18
CA PRO A 43 4.24 7.38 6.05
C PRO A 43 4.88 7.03 7.40
N LYS A 44 4.66 7.83 8.45
CA LYS A 44 5.28 7.66 9.77
C LYS A 44 4.97 6.31 10.45
N PRO A 45 3.74 5.80 10.48
CA PRO A 45 3.43 4.51 11.10
C PRO A 45 3.98 3.27 10.36
N VAL A 46 4.66 3.41 9.22
CA VAL A 46 5.24 2.27 8.50
C VAL A 46 6.51 1.79 9.24
N PRO A 47 6.53 0.54 9.75
CA PRO A 47 7.64 0.05 10.58
C PRO A 47 8.84 -0.37 9.70
N VAL A 48 9.66 0.59 9.30
CA VAL A 48 10.88 0.35 8.50
C VAL A 48 12.13 0.05 9.33
N THR A 49 12.05 0.19 10.66
CA THR A 49 13.11 -0.18 11.61
C THR A 49 12.63 -1.23 12.60
N LYS A 50 13.56 -2.04 13.13
CA LYS A 50 13.23 -3.11 14.10
C LYS A 50 12.72 -2.58 15.45
N THR A 51 13.08 -1.34 15.80
CA THR A 51 12.70 -0.67 17.05
C THR A 51 11.41 0.12 16.93
N HIS A 52 10.78 0.14 15.75
CA HIS A 52 9.56 0.91 15.55
C HIS A 52 8.41 0.36 16.42
N PRO A 53 7.63 1.19 17.13
CA PRO A 53 6.61 0.72 18.09
C PRO A 53 5.56 -0.22 17.48
N ALA A 54 5.24 -0.04 16.19
CA ALA A 54 4.26 -0.88 15.49
C ALA A 54 4.77 -2.28 15.09
N VAL A 55 6.05 -2.61 15.33
CA VAL A 55 6.65 -3.89 14.91
C VAL A 55 5.96 -5.07 15.56
N ASP A 56 5.67 -5.00 16.86
CA ASP A 56 5.12 -6.16 17.57
C ASP A 56 3.66 -6.42 17.18
N SER A 57 2.83 -5.37 17.07
CA SER A 57 1.48 -5.49 16.52
C SER A 57 1.47 -5.99 15.08
N LYS A 58 2.46 -5.59 14.26
CA LYS A 58 2.60 -6.11 12.89
C LYS A 58 2.93 -7.61 12.89
N LYS A 59 3.84 -8.06 13.75
CA LYS A 59 4.17 -9.50 13.89
C LYS A 59 2.95 -10.30 14.33
N GLU A 60 2.14 -9.79 15.25
CA GLU A 60 0.90 -10.45 15.68
C GLU A 60 -0.10 -10.61 14.53
N ALA A 61 -0.33 -9.54 13.75
CA ALA A 61 -1.17 -9.62 12.56
C ALA A 61 -0.65 -10.65 11.54
N ILE A 62 0.67 -10.69 11.31
CA ILE A 62 1.29 -11.71 10.45
C ILE A 62 1.07 -13.12 10.98
N ARG A 63 1.25 -13.37 12.28
CA ARG A 63 0.99 -14.68 12.89
C ARG A 63 -0.46 -15.14 12.70
N LEU A 64 -1.41 -14.21 12.71
CA LEU A 64 -2.81 -14.50 12.42
C LEU A 64 -2.99 -14.91 10.95
N LEU A 65 -2.38 -14.17 10.01
CA LEU A 65 -2.41 -14.52 8.59
C LEU A 65 -1.78 -15.89 8.28
N CYS A 66 -0.73 -16.28 9.01
CA CYS A 66 -0.11 -17.60 8.86
C CYS A 66 -1.02 -18.77 9.30
N ARG A 67 -2.14 -18.49 9.97
CA ARG A 67 -3.17 -19.47 10.36
C ARG A 67 -4.49 -19.24 9.62
N TRP A 68 -4.50 -18.38 8.60
CA TRP A 68 -5.71 -18.00 7.90
C TRP A 68 -6.20 -19.13 6.98
N ASP A 69 -7.42 -19.61 7.25
CA ASP A 69 -8.03 -20.74 6.55
C ASP A 69 -9.18 -20.36 5.58
N LYS A 70 -9.36 -19.06 5.34
CA LYS A 70 -10.29 -18.56 4.32
C LYS A 70 -9.54 -18.26 3.01
N PRO A 71 -10.23 -18.22 1.86
CA PRO A 71 -9.59 -17.90 0.57
C PRO A 71 -8.69 -16.66 0.65
N PHE A 72 -7.49 -16.77 0.09
CA PHE A 72 -6.48 -15.72 0.12
C PHE A 72 -5.83 -15.60 -1.26
N ILE A 73 -6.04 -14.47 -1.94
CA ILE A 73 -5.41 -14.17 -3.23
C ILE A 73 -4.38 -13.06 -3.06
N THR A 74 -3.30 -13.18 -3.81
CA THR A 74 -2.29 -12.12 -3.95
C THR A 74 -2.42 -11.54 -5.35
N ILE A 75 -2.50 -10.21 -5.45
CA ILE A 75 -2.52 -9.45 -6.71
C ILE A 75 -1.56 -8.28 -6.53
N TRP A 76 -0.49 -8.24 -7.31
CA TRP A 76 0.60 -7.28 -7.13
C TRP A 76 0.91 -6.53 -8.42
N GLY A 77 1.29 -5.25 -8.32
CA GLY A 77 1.74 -4.47 -9.46
C GLY A 77 3.15 -4.87 -9.87
N GLY A 78 3.35 -5.28 -11.13
CA GLY A 78 4.67 -5.71 -11.63
C GLY A 78 5.73 -4.59 -11.70
N GLN A 79 5.30 -3.32 -11.70
CA GLN A 79 6.19 -2.15 -11.78
C GLN A 79 6.22 -1.33 -10.47
N ASP A 80 5.65 -1.84 -9.38
CA ASP A 80 5.72 -1.17 -8.09
C ASP A 80 7.09 -1.39 -7.44
N VAL A 81 7.89 -0.33 -7.39
CA VAL A 81 9.22 -0.35 -6.76
C VAL A 81 9.17 -0.22 -5.23
N VAL A 82 8.05 0.26 -4.68
CA VAL A 82 7.87 0.44 -3.23
C VAL A 82 7.49 -0.89 -2.59
N THR A 83 6.58 -1.64 -3.23
CA THR A 83 6.19 -2.99 -2.78
C THR A 83 6.43 -4.03 -3.87
N PRO A 84 7.72 -4.37 -4.14
CA PRO A 84 8.04 -5.23 -5.26
C PRO A 84 7.38 -6.61 -5.12
N ALA A 85 6.68 -6.99 -6.19
CA ALA A 85 5.79 -8.14 -6.22
C ALA A 85 6.50 -9.46 -5.89
N LYS A 86 7.78 -9.58 -6.27
CA LYS A 86 8.57 -10.79 -6.08
C LYS A 86 8.75 -11.11 -4.61
N GLU A 87 9.07 -10.12 -3.79
CA GLU A 87 9.31 -10.27 -2.36
C GLU A 87 7.99 -10.38 -1.59
N GLY A 88 7.08 -9.44 -1.83
CA GLY A 88 5.81 -9.36 -1.10
C GLY A 88 4.90 -10.56 -1.35
N SER A 89 4.69 -10.91 -2.62
CA SER A 89 3.82 -12.02 -3.00
C SER A 89 4.39 -13.37 -2.55
N ALA A 90 5.69 -13.59 -2.73
CA ALA A 90 6.33 -14.84 -2.32
C ALA A 90 6.23 -15.08 -0.81
N TYR A 91 6.28 -14.01 0.01
CA TYR A 91 6.08 -14.14 1.45
C TYR A 91 4.69 -14.70 1.78
N PHE A 92 3.62 -14.10 1.27
CA PHE A 92 2.27 -14.55 1.61
C PHE A 92 1.93 -15.91 0.99
N ARG A 93 2.35 -16.17 -0.25
CA ARG A 93 2.13 -17.47 -0.92
C ARG A 93 2.79 -18.64 -0.18
N ARG A 94 3.93 -18.40 0.48
CA ARG A 94 4.65 -19.40 1.27
C ARG A 94 4.06 -19.61 2.66
N ASN A 95 3.61 -18.53 3.32
CA ASN A 95 3.28 -18.56 4.75
C ASN A 95 1.78 -18.62 5.05
N VAL A 96 0.91 -18.21 4.12
CA VAL A 96 -0.55 -18.28 4.30
C VAL A 96 -1.06 -19.60 3.70
N PRO A 97 -1.67 -20.51 4.50
CA PRO A 97 -2.07 -21.83 4.03
C PRO A 97 -2.96 -21.80 2.80
N ARG A 98 -3.93 -20.87 2.77
CA ARG A 98 -4.90 -20.75 1.68
C ARG A 98 -4.43 -19.91 0.51
N ALA A 99 -3.19 -19.45 0.53
CA ALA A 99 -2.53 -18.93 -0.66
C ALA A 99 -1.79 -20.05 -1.41
N ALA A 100 -1.32 -21.10 -0.73
CA ALA A 100 -0.57 -22.17 -1.38
C ALA A 100 -1.37 -22.88 -2.47
N GLY A 101 -0.76 -23.08 -3.64
CA GLY A 101 -1.35 -23.80 -4.77
C GLY A 101 -2.50 -23.07 -5.48
N GLN A 102 -2.82 -21.83 -5.10
CA GLN A 102 -3.87 -21.05 -5.77
C GLN A 102 -3.35 -20.35 -7.04
N LYS A 103 -4.24 -20.17 -8.02
CA LYS A 103 -3.96 -19.34 -9.19
C LYS A 103 -4.03 -17.86 -8.79
N HIS A 104 -2.87 -17.28 -8.52
CA HIS A 104 -2.73 -15.86 -8.21
C HIS A 104 -2.56 -15.01 -9.48
N LEU A 105 -2.65 -13.69 -9.32
CA LEU A 105 -2.43 -12.70 -10.37
C LEU A 105 -1.21 -11.83 -10.08
#